data_AF-A0A9W8URD1-F1
#
_entry.id   AF-A0A9W8URD1-F1
#
_cell.length_a   1.000
_cell.length_b   1.000
_cell.length_c   1.000
_cell.angle_alpha   90.00
_cell.angle_beta   90.00
_cell.angle_gamma   90.00
#
_symmetry.space_group_name_H-M   'P 1'
#
loop_
_entity.id
_entity.type
_entity.pdbx_description
1 polymer ?
#
loop_
_entity_poly.entity_id
_entity_poly.type
_entity_poly.pdbx_seq_one_letter_code
_entity_poly.pdbx_strand_id
1 'polypeptide(L)'
;MGLLSSLKSKAGMSKSESDWNSESSADEKGGSHKTTAASSNFLATSNLDVHAIGYDTNQSLTGNTLENISVRRVESGQTEYVSMRQKKNSNSCALVRTSDEDRALISTIYRMGPGRHPKMHILPDNARVTVDAALQNKSIPGEEVEVKSRSFTSRAQVFNTTLGEFEWRYGSREERKACNADSLLIMERADGTRVAQLVRNAELRTPGTVKAALLA
;
A
#
# COMPACT_ATOMS: atom_id res chain seq x y z
N MET A 1 69.43 -19.45 32.93
CA MET A 1 68.22 -19.22 32.11
C MET A 1 68.66 -19.09 30.67
N GLY A 2 68.17 -19.98 29.79
CA GLY A 2 68.77 -20.24 28.47
C GLY A 2 68.10 -19.53 27.29
N LEU A 3 68.84 -19.52 26.18
CA LEU A 3 68.53 -18.86 24.90
C LEU A 3 67.64 -19.71 23.96
N LEU A 4 66.89 -19.00 23.09
CA LEU A 4 66.60 -19.30 21.67
C LEU A 4 66.19 -20.74 21.25
N SER A 5 65.03 -20.89 20.59
CA SER A 5 64.95 -20.87 19.10
C SER A 5 63.61 -21.33 18.47
N SER A 6 63.23 -20.60 17.41
CA SER A 6 62.47 -20.97 16.18
C SER A 6 61.71 -22.30 16.06
N LEU A 7 60.45 -22.22 15.60
CA LEU A 7 59.90 -23.10 14.55
C LEU A 7 58.95 -22.34 13.60
N LYS A 8 59.03 -22.62 12.29
CA LYS A 8 58.24 -22.00 11.20
C LYS A 8 56.97 -22.80 10.90
N SER A 9 55.93 -22.13 10.39
CA SER A 9 55.14 -22.65 9.25
C SER A 9 54.45 -21.52 8.47
N LYS A 10 54.04 -21.81 7.22
CA LYS A 10 53.66 -20.84 6.17
C LYS A 10 52.63 -21.47 5.22
N ALA A 11 51.46 -20.85 5.04
CA ALA A 11 50.51 -20.95 3.91
C ALA A 11 49.26 -20.12 4.29
N GLY A 12 48.42 -19.59 3.39
CA GLY A 12 48.38 -19.72 1.92
C GLY A 12 46.91 -19.89 1.46
N MET A 13 46.43 -19.00 0.58
CA MET A 13 45.05 -18.90 0.04
C MET A 13 44.26 -20.21 -0.17
N SER A 14 42.93 -20.13 -0.02
CA SER A 14 42.00 -20.27 -1.17
C SER A 14 40.54 -19.92 -0.84
N LYS A 15 39.82 -19.41 -1.85
CA LYS A 15 38.35 -19.38 -1.89
C LYS A 15 37.81 -20.80 -1.97
N SER A 16 36.60 -21.02 -1.44
CA SER A 16 35.72 -22.10 -1.89
C SER A 16 34.37 -21.50 -2.28
N GLU A 17 34.11 -21.49 -3.58
CA GLU A 17 32.73 -21.51 -4.12
C GLU A 17 32.16 -22.91 -3.87
N SER A 18 30.84 -23.02 -3.64
CA SER A 18 30.16 -24.30 -3.64
C SER A 18 28.86 -24.20 -4.42
N ASP A 19 28.92 -24.71 -5.64
CA ASP A 19 27.76 -24.88 -6.51
C ASP A 19 26.78 -25.87 -5.89
N TRP A 20 25.50 -25.53 -5.90
CA TRP A 20 24.42 -26.49 -5.78
C TRP A 20 23.47 -26.31 -6.96
N ASN A 21 23.86 -26.92 -8.08
CA ASN A 21 22.90 -27.30 -9.10
C ASN A 21 21.92 -28.32 -8.51
N SER A 22 20.64 -28.16 -8.80
CA SER A 22 19.62 -29.18 -8.54
C SER A 22 18.59 -29.13 -9.66
N GLU A 23 18.94 -29.79 -10.77
CA GLU A 23 17.95 -30.19 -11.76
C GLU A 23 16.96 -31.15 -11.10
N SER A 24 15.68 -30.80 -11.15
CA SER A 24 14.59 -31.75 -10.94
C SER A 24 13.48 -31.46 -11.93
N SER A 25 13.39 -32.30 -12.96
CA SER A 25 12.30 -32.29 -13.93
C SER A 25 11.11 -33.08 -13.36
N ALA A 26 9.94 -32.45 -13.30
CA ALA A 26 8.66 -33.14 -13.16
C ALA A 26 7.56 -32.31 -13.84
N ASP A 27 6.90 -32.93 -14.81
CA ASP A 27 5.90 -32.29 -15.67
C ASP A 27 4.53 -32.07 -15.01
N GLU A 28 3.85 -31.05 -15.52
CA GLU A 28 2.41 -30.77 -15.55
C GLU A 28 1.45 -31.32 -14.46
N LYS A 29 0.70 -30.40 -13.83
CA LYS A 29 -0.63 -30.03 -14.36
C LYS A 29 -1.31 -28.84 -13.66
N GLY A 30 -1.98 -28.01 -14.48
CA GLY A 30 -3.31 -27.48 -14.13
C GLY A 30 -3.37 -26.24 -13.22
N GLY A 31 -2.82 -25.10 -13.65
CA GLY A 31 -2.93 -23.86 -12.87
C GLY A 31 -2.61 -22.57 -13.63
N SER A 32 -2.75 -22.55 -14.97
CA SER A 32 -2.55 -21.32 -15.75
C SER A 32 -3.69 -20.34 -15.49
N HIS A 33 -3.58 -19.55 -14.42
CA HIS A 33 -4.17 -18.23 -14.41
C HIS A 33 -3.50 -17.45 -15.54
N LYS A 34 -4.20 -17.42 -16.67
CA LYS A 34 -3.84 -16.65 -17.85
C LYS A 34 -3.96 -15.18 -17.45
N THR A 35 -2.90 -14.63 -16.87
CA THR A 35 -2.75 -13.19 -16.64
C THR A 35 -2.66 -12.56 -18.02
N THR A 36 -3.82 -12.32 -18.63
CA THR A 36 -3.93 -11.65 -19.91
C THR A 36 -3.21 -10.32 -19.74
N ALA A 37 -2.10 -10.17 -20.46
CA ALA A 37 -1.35 -8.93 -20.50
C ALA A 37 -2.21 -7.90 -21.24
N ALA A 38 -3.19 -7.34 -20.53
CA ALA A 38 -3.96 -6.20 -20.97
C ALA A 38 -3.00 -5.01 -21.00
N SER A 39 -2.34 -4.84 -22.14
CA SER A 39 -1.69 -3.59 -22.53
C SER A 39 -2.68 -2.45 -22.26
N SER A 40 -2.38 -1.67 -21.22
CA SER A 40 -3.42 -1.06 -20.40
C SER A 40 -3.96 0.24 -21.01
N ASN A 41 -5.16 0.18 -21.58
CA ASN A 41 -5.96 1.36 -21.95
C ASN A 41 -6.58 2.04 -20.71
N PHE A 42 -5.83 2.15 -19.61
CA PHE A 42 -6.29 2.85 -18.41
C PHE A 42 -6.21 4.36 -18.66
N LEU A 43 -7.36 4.98 -18.89
CA LEU A 43 -7.51 6.42 -19.00
C LEU A 43 -8.02 6.98 -17.66
N ALA A 44 -7.14 7.67 -16.94
CA ALA A 44 -7.52 8.30 -15.68
C ALA A 44 -8.51 9.45 -15.93
N THR A 45 -9.71 9.37 -15.34
CA THR A 45 -10.71 10.45 -15.36
C THR A 45 -10.37 11.60 -14.40
N SER A 46 -9.43 11.38 -13.48
CA SER A 46 -8.97 12.36 -12.49
C SER A 46 -7.56 12.00 -12.02
N ASN A 47 -6.69 13.00 -11.91
CA ASN A 47 -5.32 12.83 -11.41
C ASN A 47 -5.16 13.57 -10.08
N LEU A 48 -4.79 12.82 -9.03
CA LEU A 48 -4.64 13.32 -7.67
C LEU A 48 -3.23 12.98 -7.14
N ASP A 49 -2.64 13.90 -6.38
CA ASP A 49 -1.38 13.72 -5.66
C ASP A 49 -1.65 13.58 -4.16
N VAL A 50 -0.98 12.61 -3.52
CA VAL A 50 -1.17 12.27 -2.10
C VAL A 50 0.05 12.74 -1.32
N HIS A 51 -0.08 13.93 -0.71
CA HIS A 51 0.95 14.50 0.15
C HIS A 51 0.95 13.83 1.53
N ALA A 52 1.56 12.64 1.59
CA ALA A 52 1.82 11.92 2.82
C ALA A 52 3.34 11.87 3.10
N ILE A 53 3.75 12.31 4.29
CA ILE A 53 5.09 11.96 4.79
C ILE A 53 5.13 10.44 4.91
N GLY A 54 6.08 9.82 4.22
CA GLY A 54 6.18 8.36 4.21
C GLY A 54 6.63 7.84 5.57
N TYR A 55 5.70 7.29 6.34
CA TYR A 55 6.01 6.66 7.64
C TYR A 55 7.09 5.58 7.46
N ASP A 56 8.18 5.71 8.21
CA ASP A 56 9.08 4.58 8.45
C ASP A 56 8.41 3.56 9.39
N THR A 57 9.05 2.39 9.57
CA THR A 57 8.50 1.29 10.39
C THR A 57 8.34 1.65 11.86
N ASN A 58 9.00 2.70 12.36
CA ASN A 58 8.89 3.16 13.74
C ASN A 58 7.81 4.24 13.87
N GLN A 59 7.74 5.19 12.92
CA GLN A 59 6.77 6.29 12.93
C GLN A 59 5.30 5.84 12.98
N SER A 60 4.95 4.68 12.39
CA SER A 60 3.59 4.13 12.49
C SER A 60 3.17 3.74 13.91
N LEU A 61 4.11 3.61 14.86
CA LEU A 61 3.86 3.21 16.25
C LEU A 61 4.32 4.26 17.28
N THR A 62 5.30 5.10 16.94
CA THR A 62 5.89 6.13 17.82
C THR A 62 5.77 7.56 17.26
N GLY A 63 4.94 7.77 16.23
CA GLY A 63 4.69 9.09 15.65
C GLY A 63 4.12 10.09 16.66
N ASN A 64 4.86 11.17 16.90
CA ASN A 64 4.46 12.23 17.85
C ASN A 64 3.64 13.36 17.21
N THR A 65 3.42 13.32 15.91
CA THR A 65 2.65 14.30 15.14
C THR A 65 1.27 13.73 14.77
N LEU A 66 0.24 14.58 14.82
CA LEU A 66 -1.09 14.22 14.32
C LEU A 66 -1.17 14.72 12.88
N GLU A 67 -0.82 13.85 11.93
CA GLU A 67 -0.72 14.24 10.53
C GLU A 67 -1.98 13.86 9.75
N ASN A 68 -2.65 14.90 9.25
CA ASN A 68 -3.67 14.77 8.23
C ASN A 68 -2.97 14.67 6.86
N ILE A 69 -3.44 13.75 6.02
CA ILE A 69 -2.88 13.55 4.67
C ILE A 69 -3.70 14.36 3.68
N SER A 70 -3.08 15.35 3.02
CA SER A 70 -3.71 16.14 1.97
C SER A 70 -3.70 15.40 0.64
N VAL A 71 -4.83 15.37 -0.05
CA VAL A 71 -4.95 14.88 -1.43
C VAL A 71 -5.27 16.07 -2.33
N ARG A 72 -4.38 16.34 -3.29
CA ARG A 72 -4.42 17.52 -4.16
C ARG A 72 -4.75 17.14 -5.59
N ARG A 73 -5.39 18.04 -6.32
CA ARG A 73 -5.59 17.90 -7.77
C ARG A 73 -4.30 18.29 -8.50
N VAL A 74 -3.78 17.39 -9.33
CA VAL A 74 -2.50 17.60 -10.04
C VAL A 74 -2.54 18.84 -10.94
N GLU A 75 -3.67 19.07 -11.60
CA GLU A 75 -3.87 20.18 -12.55
C GLU A 75 -3.85 21.58 -11.91
N SER A 76 -4.36 21.72 -10.68
CA SER A 76 -4.56 23.01 -10.01
C SER A 76 -3.71 23.21 -8.76
N GLY A 77 -3.06 22.15 -8.26
CA GLY A 77 -2.32 22.15 -7.00
C GLY A 77 -3.20 22.32 -5.75
N GLN A 78 -4.52 22.47 -5.90
CA GLN A 78 -5.43 22.71 -4.79
C GLN A 78 -5.71 21.42 -4.02
N THR A 79 -5.83 21.51 -2.69
CA THR A 79 -6.28 20.40 -1.85
C THR A 79 -7.77 20.18 -2.06
N GLU A 80 -8.14 18.96 -2.45
CA GLU A 80 -9.53 18.58 -2.73
C GLU A 80 -10.10 17.72 -1.60
N TYR A 81 -9.27 16.83 -1.04
CA TYR A 81 -9.62 15.98 0.09
C TYR A 81 -8.55 16.01 1.18
N VAL A 82 -8.97 15.74 2.41
CA VAL A 82 -8.09 15.54 3.55
C VAL A 82 -8.45 14.22 4.24
N SER A 83 -7.48 13.33 4.41
CA SER A 83 -7.62 12.15 5.27
C SER A 83 -7.21 12.55 6.69
N MET A 84 -8.21 12.81 7.54
CA MET A 84 -8.05 13.28 8.91
C MET A 84 -7.87 12.12 9.90
N ARG A 85 -6.95 12.30 10.87
CA ARG A 85 -6.76 11.40 12.01
C ARG A 85 -7.09 12.15 13.30
N GLN A 86 -7.69 11.47 14.27
CA GLN A 86 -7.93 12.01 15.63
C GLN A 86 -6.82 11.69 16.64
N LYS A 87 -6.11 10.58 16.45
CA LYS A 87 -5.15 10.06 17.42
C LYS A 87 -3.83 9.76 16.71
N LYS A 88 -2.74 10.29 17.27
CA LYS A 88 -1.37 10.16 16.75
C LYS A 88 -0.95 8.69 16.60
N ASN A 89 -1.35 7.87 17.55
CA ASN A 89 -1.09 6.43 17.63
C ASN A 89 -2.20 5.56 16.99
N SER A 90 -3.05 6.13 16.15
CA SER A 90 -4.10 5.40 15.43
C SER A 90 -3.88 5.49 13.92
N ASN A 91 -4.01 4.36 13.24
CA ASN A 91 -4.08 4.32 11.78
C ASN A 91 -5.49 4.57 11.23
N SER A 92 -6.52 4.60 12.10
CA SER A 92 -7.89 4.94 11.69
C SER A 92 -8.02 6.41 11.29
N CYS A 93 -8.63 6.67 10.14
CA CYS A 93 -8.80 8.00 9.54
C CYS A 93 -10.15 8.15 8.83
N ALA A 94 -10.58 9.39 8.58
CA ALA A 94 -11.74 9.70 7.76
C ALA A 94 -11.35 10.67 6.63
N LEU A 95 -11.80 10.38 5.41
CA LEU A 95 -11.64 11.22 4.25
C LEU A 95 -12.79 12.24 4.18
N VAL A 96 -12.44 13.53 4.14
CA VAL A 96 -13.38 14.66 3.98
C VAL A 96 -13.02 15.46 2.73
N ARG A 97 -13.95 16.29 2.22
CA ARG A 97 -13.61 17.32 1.21
C ARG A 97 -13.13 18.57 1.92
N THR A 98 -12.14 19.26 1.36
CA THR A 98 -11.66 20.55 1.89
C THR A 98 -12.76 21.64 1.85
N SER A 99 -13.79 21.48 1.00
CA SER A 99 -14.95 22.36 0.95
C SER A 99 -16.05 22.06 1.99
N ASP A 100 -15.97 20.92 2.69
CA ASP A 100 -17.00 20.40 3.62
C ASP A 100 -16.29 19.46 4.63
N GLU A 101 -15.41 20.03 5.46
CA GLU A 101 -14.55 19.25 6.37
C GLU A 101 -15.30 18.64 7.56
N ASP A 102 -16.47 19.18 7.90
CA ASP A 102 -17.38 18.63 8.92
C ASP A 102 -18.04 17.31 8.49
N ARG A 103 -17.74 16.86 7.26
CA ARG A 103 -18.42 15.76 6.61
C ARG A 103 -17.45 14.70 6.10
N ALA A 104 -17.51 13.53 6.74
CA ALA A 104 -16.85 12.34 6.25
C ALA A 104 -17.54 11.80 4.97
N LEU A 105 -16.73 11.35 4.02
CA LEU A 105 -17.13 10.57 2.84
C LEU A 105 -16.85 9.08 3.05
N ILE A 106 -15.66 8.76 3.56
CA ILE A 106 -15.22 7.40 3.84
C ILE A 106 -14.47 7.42 5.17
N SER A 107 -14.70 6.46 6.06
CA SER A 107 -13.79 6.20 7.18
C SER A 107 -13.15 4.84 7.09
N THR A 108 -11.89 4.73 7.52
CA THR A 108 -11.16 3.47 7.62
C THR A 108 -10.80 3.24 9.08
N ILE A 109 -11.27 2.12 9.63
CA ILE A 109 -11.11 1.75 11.03
C ILE A 109 -10.20 0.53 11.11
N TYR A 110 -8.98 0.75 11.60
CA TYR A 110 -8.03 -0.32 11.89
C TYR A 110 -8.37 -0.95 13.24
N ARG A 111 -8.43 -2.29 13.27
CA ARG A 111 -8.81 -3.06 14.46
C ARG A 111 -7.59 -3.81 14.99
N MET A 112 -7.36 -3.76 16.30
CA MET A 112 -6.22 -4.44 16.93
C MET A 112 -6.50 -5.94 17.12
N GLY A 113 -5.55 -6.79 16.72
CA GLY A 113 -5.57 -8.24 16.96
C GLY A 113 -5.45 -9.09 15.70
N PRO A 114 -5.08 -10.39 15.82
CA PRO A 114 -4.98 -11.29 14.68
C PRO A 114 -6.34 -11.50 14.00
N GLY A 115 -6.35 -11.54 12.67
CA GLY A 115 -7.59 -11.68 11.87
C GLY A 115 -8.57 -10.50 11.98
N ARG A 116 -8.13 -9.34 12.51
CA ARG A 116 -8.95 -8.14 12.63
C ARG A 116 -8.70 -7.19 11.46
N HIS A 117 -9.23 -7.57 10.30
CA HIS A 117 -9.17 -6.79 9.06
C HIS A 117 -9.59 -5.32 9.24
N PRO A 118 -9.01 -4.35 8.53
CA PRO A 118 -9.55 -3.00 8.48
C PRO A 118 -11.00 -3.02 7.97
N LYS A 119 -11.83 -2.14 8.53
CA LYS A 119 -13.17 -1.85 8.00
C LYS A 119 -13.17 -0.48 7.34
N MET A 120 -13.76 -0.39 6.16
CA MET A 120 -14.13 0.87 5.53
C MET A 120 -15.63 1.10 5.71
N HIS A 121 -16.04 2.34 5.95
CA HIS A 121 -17.44 2.77 5.85
C HIS A 121 -17.55 3.78 4.72
N ILE A 122 -18.29 3.45 3.66
CA ILE A 122 -18.58 4.34 2.55
C ILE A 122 -19.91 5.04 2.86
N LEU A 123 -19.84 6.34 3.13
CA LEU A 123 -20.98 7.14 3.57
C LEU A 123 -21.72 7.70 2.34
N PRO A 124 -23.06 7.68 2.31
CA PRO A 124 -23.81 8.11 1.13
C PRO A 124 -23.79 9.63 0.97
N ASP A 125 -23.94 10.11 -0.27
CA ASP A 125 -23.82 11.53 -0.67
C ASP A 125 -24.80 12.50 0.02
N ASN A 126 -25.79 12.01 0.76
CA ASN A 126 -26.69 12.80 1.61
C ASN A 126 -26.43 12.71 3.12
N ALA A 127 -25.60 11.78 3.61
CA ALA A 127 -25.35 11.61 5.05
C ALA A 127 -24.39 12.67 5.59
N ARG A 128 -24.79 13.33 6.68
CA ARG A 128 -23.94 14.21 7.49
C ARG A 128 -23.43 13.44 8.71
N VAL A 129 -22.25 12.86 8.57
CA VAL A 129 -21.52 12.18 9.65
C VAL A 129 -20.21 12.94 9.85
N THR A 130 -19.99 13.43 11.07
CA THR A 130 -18.73 14.11 11.43
C THR A 130 -17.57 13.13 11.48
N VAL A 131 -16.34 13.63 11.34
CA VAL A 131 -15.11 12.83 11.52
C VAL A 131 -15.13 12.08 12.86
N ASP A 132 -15.62 12.73 13.92
CA ASP A 132 -15.83 12.17 15.26
C ASP A 132 -16.82 11.02 15.31
N ALA A 133 -17.97 11.13 14.64
CA ALA A 133 -18.91 10.03 14.55
C ALA A 133 -18.37 8.88 13.68
N ALA A 134 -17.74 9.21 12.55
CA ALA A 134 -17.24 8.24 11.56
C ALA A 134 -16.08 7.37 12.08
N LEU A 135 -15.35 7.83 13.11
CA LEU A 135 -14.22 7.11 13.71
C LEU A 135 -14.54 6.36 15.02
N GLN A 136 -15.78 6.45 15.53
CA GLN A 136 -16.18 5.80 16.78
C GLN A 136 -16.50 4.30 16.66
N ASN A 137 -16.40 3.70 15.46
CA ASN A 137 -16.72 2.27 15.20
C ASN A 137 -18.12 1.87 15.72
N LYS A 138 -19.09 2.77 15.52
CA LYS A 138 -20.52 2.59 15.82
C LYS A 138 -21.28 2.39 14.51
N SER A 139 -22.53 1.92 14.60
CA SER A 139 -23.43 1.84 13.45
C SER A 139 -23.72 3.24 12.87
N ILE A 140 -23.00 3.61 11.82
CA ILE A 140 -23.20 4.83 11.04
C ILE A 140 -23.86 4.50 9.70
N PRO A 141 -24.62 5.43 9.07
CA PRO A 141 -25.28 5.17 7.79
C PRO A 141 -24.27 4.91 6.66
N GLY A 142 -24.61 4.00 5.74
CA GLY A 142 -23.79 3.71 4.56
C GLY A 142 -23.39 2.25 4.48
N GLU A 143 -22.41 1.97 3.62
CA GLU A 143 -21.93 0.62 3.37
C GLU A 143 -20.69 0.30 4.21
N GLU A 144 -20.73 -0.79 4.99
CA GLU A 144 -19.56 -1.33 5.68
C GLU A 144 -18.86 -2.37 4.80
N VAL A 145 -17.56 -2.17 4.57
CA VAL A 145 -16.72 -2.94 3.66
C VAL A 145 -15.52 -3.49 4.45
N GLU A 146 -15.33 -4.81 4.48
CA GLU A 146 -14.18 -5.43 5.15
C GLU A 146 -13.03 -5.66 4.17
N VAL A 147 -11.85 -5.09 4.45
CA VAL A 147 -10.67 -5.15 3.58
C VAL A 147 -9.78 -6.33 3.94
N LYS A 148 -9.71 -7.33 3.06
CA LYS A 148 -9.06 -8.62 3.32
C LYS A 148 -7.81 -8.81 2.47
N SER A 149 -6.75 -9.35 3.05
CA SER A 149 -5.60 -9.76 2.25
C SER A 149 -5.96 -11.00 1.43
N ARG A 150 -5.63 -11.00 0.13
CA ARG A 150 -5.98 -12.07 -0.83
C ARG A 150 -5.45 -13.46 -0.41
N SER A 151 -4.33 -13.50 0.30
CA SER A 151 -3.76 -14.69 0.92
C SER A 151 -2.75 -14.30 2.00
N PHE A 152 -2.34 -15.25 2.86
CA PHE A 152 -1.37 -15.02 3.94
C PHE A 152 0.01 -14.55 3.46
N THR A 153 0.39 -14.84 2.21
CA THR A 153 1.69 -14.47 1.63
C THR A 153 1.61 -13.25 0.71
N SER A 154 0.40 -12.81 0.35
CA SER A 154 0.19 -11.66 -0.53
C SER A 154 -0.18 -10.42 0.26
N ARG A 155 0.37 -9.28 -0.15
CA ARG A 155 -0.05 -7.94 0.28
C ARG A 155 -1.17 -7.36 -0.58
N ALA A 156 -1.69 -8.11 -1.55
CA ALA A 156 -2.86 -7.69 -2.31
C ALA A 156 -4.09 -7.66 -1.38
N GLN A 157 -4.88 -6.60 -1.46
CA GLN A 157 -6.09 -6.42 -0.66
C GLN A 157 -7.31 -6.57 -1.56
N VAL A 158 -8.30 -7.33 -1.13
CA VAL A 158 -9.58 -7.59 -1.80
C VAL A 158 -10.71 -7.09 -0.92
N PHE A 159 -11.70 -6.44 -1.52
CA PHE A 159 -12.88 -5.96 -0.82
C PHE A 159 -14.08 -5.92 -1.77
N ASN A 160 -15.27 -6.16 -1.20
CA ASN A 160 -16.52 -6.19 -1.94
C ASN A 160 -17.37 -4.99 -1.55
N THR A 161 -17.96 -4.33 -2.54
CA THR A 161 -18.96 -3.28 -2.33
C THR A 161 -20.22 -3.56 -3.15
N THR A 162 -21.26 -2.74 -2.96
CA THR A 162 -22.46 -2.68 -3.80
C THR A 162 -22.16 -2.45 -5.30
N LEU A 163 -20.96 -1.98 -5.64
CA LEU A 163 -20.48 -1.79 -7.02
C LEU A 163 -19.65 -2.96 -7.58
N GLY A 164 -19.48 -4.04 -6.79
CA GLY A 164 -18.76 -5.26 -7.17
C GLY A 164 -17.55 -5.58 -6.27
N GLU A 165 -16.80 -6.59 -6.67
CA GLU A 165 -15.52 -6.99 -6.04
C GLU A 165 -14.34 -6.25 -6.67
N PHE A 166 -13.42 -5.78 -5.83
CA PHE A 166 -12.24 -5.00 -6.19
C PHE A 166 -10.98 -5.59 -5.53
N GLU A 167 -9.86 -5.59 -6.27
CA GLU A 167 -8.54 -5.97 -5.79
C GLU A 167 -7.53 -4.83 -5.98
N TRP A 168 -6.84 -4.46 -4.90
CA TRP A 168 -5.56 -3.77 -4.95
C TRP A 168 -4.42 -4.77 -5.06
N ARG A 169 -3.67 -4.74 -6.17
CA ARG A 169 -2.44 -5.53 -6.36
C ARG A 169 -1.24 -4.64 -6.71
N TYR A 170 -0.03 -5.15 -6.48
CA TYR A 170 1.16 -4.50 -7.04
C TYR A 170 1.27 -4.76 -8.55
N GLY A 171 1.75 -3.76 -9.28
CA GLY A 171 2.05 -3.89 -10.70
C GLY A 171 3.28 -4.76 -10.97
N SER A 172 3.25 -5.47 -12.09
CA SER A 172 4.37 -6.25 -12.61
C SER A 172 5.59 -5.36 -12.88
N ARG A 173 6.73 -5.96 -13.25
CA ARG A 173 7.92 -5.20 -13.64
C ARG A 173 7.68 -4.42 -14.94
N GLU A 174 6.91 -5.02 -15.85
CA GLU A 174 6.54 -4.48 -17.16
C GLU A 174 5.55 -3.33 -17.00
N GLU A 175 4.50 -3.51 -16.18
CA GLU A 175 3.54 -2.45 -15.84
C GLU A 175 4.24 -1.25 -15.17
N ARG A 176 5.14 -1.51 -14.20
CA ARG A 176 5.95 -0.46 -13.57
C ARG A 176 6.84 0.28 -14.57
N LYS A 177 7.50 -0.44 -15.49
CA LYS A 177 8.33 0.16 -16.53
C LYS A 177 7.49 1.03 -17.47
N ALA A 178 6.30 0.58 -17.87
CA ALA A 178 5.38 1.33 -18.73
C ALA A 178 4.88 2.63 -18.07
N CYS A 179 4.69 2.63 -16.75
CA CYS A 179 4.28 3.82 -15.98
C CYS A 179 5.45 4.66 -15.42
N ASN A 180 6.71 4.38 -15.78
CA ASN A 180 7.91 4.97 -15.17
C ASN A 180 7.87 5.02 -13.62
N ALA A 181 7.44 3.90 -13.02
CA ALA A 181 7.10 3.80 -11.59
C ALA A 181 8.12 2.97 -10.81
N ASP A 182 8.62 3.50 -9.68
CA ASP A 182 9.37 2.71 -8.70
C ASP A 182 8.46 1.67 -8.02
N SER A 183 7.26 2.11 -7.66
CA SER A 183 6.19 1.32 -7.07
C SER A 183 4.87 1.68 -7.75
N LEU A 184 4.10 0.67 -8.10
CA LEU A 184 2.79 0.78 -8.73
C LEU A 184 1.83 -0.11 -7.96
N LEU A 185 0.74 0.46 -7.45
CA LEU A 185 -0.45 -0.28 -7.03
C LEU A 185 -1.54 -0.07 -8.08
N ILE A 186 -2.34 -1.10 -8.32
CA ILE A 186 -3.39 -1.15 -9.33
C ILE A 186 -4.66 -1.62 -8.64
N MET A 187 -5.76 -0.90 -8.84
CA MET A 187 -7.09 -1.36 -8.45
C MET A 187 -7.80 -1.89 -9.69
N GLU A 188 -8.16 -3.17 -9.64
CA GLU A 188 -8.94 -3.85 -10.67
C GLU A 188 -10.28 -4.31 -10.09
N ARG A 189 -11.33 -4.28 -10.91
CA ARG A 189 -12.59 -4.98 -10.62
C ARG A 189 -12.42 -6.47 -10.96
N ALA A 190 -13.29 -7.33 -10.42
CA ALA A 190 -13.33 -8.77 -10.74
C ALA A 190 -13.41 -9.13 -12.25
N ASP A 191 -13.82 -8.21 -13.14
CA ASP A 191 -13.80 -8.39 -14.60
C ASP A 191 -12.41 -8.11 -15.25
N GLY A 192 -11.41 -7.75 -14.44
CA GLY A 192 -10.06 -7.37 -14.88
C GLY A 192 -9.93 -5.91 -15.32
N THR A 193 -10.99 -5.10 -15.26
CA THR A 193 -10.92 -3.67 -15.61
C THR A 193 -10.14 -2.91 -14.57
N ARG A 194 -9.04 -2.25 -14.97
CA ARG A 194 -8.34 -1.28 -14.11
C ARG A 194 -9.22 -0.06 -13.91
N VAL A 195 -9.54 0.23 -12.65
CA VAL A 195 -10.38 1.36 -12.22
C VAL A 195 -9.60 2.45 -11.49
N ALA A 196 -8.43 2.12 -10.93
CA ALA A 196 -7.48 3.11 -10.43
C ALA A 196 -6.03 2.58 -10.47
N GLN A 197 -5.07 3.48 -10.32
CA GLN A 197 -3.68 3.13 -10.01
C GLN A 197 -3.02 4.20 -9.15
N LEU A 198 -2.10 3.79 -8.30
CA LEU A 198 -1.26 4.67 -7.50
C LEU A 198 0.20 4.51 -7.95
N VAL A 199 0.71 5.55 -8.60
CA VAL A 199 2.07 5.63 -9.13
C VAL A 199 2.95 6.32 -8.11
N ARG A 200 4.11 5.73 -7.81
CA ARG A 200 5.16 6.37 -7.00
C ARG A 200 6.49 6.23 -7.74
N ASN A 201 7.14 7.35 -8.00
CA ASN A 201 8.48 7.44 -8.60
C ASN A 201 9.32 8.49 -7.83
N ALA A 202 10.43 8.95 -8.41
CA ALA A 202 11.29 9.98 -7.81
C ALA A 202 10.69 11.40 -7.90
N GLU A 203 9.89 11.69 -8.92
CA GLU A 203 9.30 13.00 -9.23
C GLU A 203 8.06 13.27 -8.35
N LEU A 204 7.19 12.27 -8.24
CA LEU A 204 5.95 12.27 -7.45
C LEU A 204 6.18 11.90 -5.98
N ARG A 205 7.43 12.04 -5.50
CA ARG A 205 7.76 11.73 -4.11
C ARG A 205 7.72 12.99 -3.27
N THR A 206 7.04 12.94 -2.12
CA THR A 206 7.17 13.98 -1.10
C THR A 206 8.66 14.18 -0.77
N PRO A 207 9.20 15.39 -0.95
CA PRO A 207 10.63 15.66 -0.77
C PRO A 207 11.14 15.20 0.59
N GLY A 208 12.35 14.64 0.62
CA GLY A 208 12.97 14.12 1.85
C GLY A 208 12.59 12.67 2.22
N THR A 209 11.65 12.02 1.53
CA THR A 209 11.27 10.62 1.83
C THR A 209 12.11 9.60 1.05
N VAL A 210 12.65 8.57 1.73
CA VAL A 210 13.44 7.49 1.10
C VAL A 210 12.57 6.47 0.37
N LYS A 211 13.17 5.68 -0.54
CA LYS A 211 12.49 4.63 -1.32
C LYS A 211 11.90 3.55 -0.41
N ALA A 212 10.58 3.53 -0.32
CA ALA A 212 9.77 2.64 0.49
C ALA A 212 8.57 2.16 -0.33
N ALA A 213 8.11 0.93 -0.06
CA ALA A 213 6.91 0.37 -0.66
C ALA A 213 5.67 1.22 -0.31
N LEU A 214 4.66 1.19 -1.17
CA LEU A 214 3.31 1.60 -0.79
C LEU A 214 2.77 0.56 0.19
N LEU A 215 2.38 0.99 1.40
CA LEU A 215 1.59 0.17 2.33
C LEU A 215 0.11 0.44 2.02
N ALA A 216 -0.65 -0.63 1.80
CA ALA A 216 -2.09 -0.62 1.53
C ALA A 216 -2.79 -1.57 2.50
#